data_AF-A0AAW1KMM3-F1
#
_entry.id   AF-A0AAW1KMM3-F1
#
_cell.length_a   1.000
_cell.length_b   1.000
_cell.length_c   1.000
_cell.angle_alpha   90.00
_cell.angle_beta   90.00
_cell.angle_gamma   90.00
#
_symmetry.space_group_name_H-M   'P 1'
#
loop_
_entity.id
_entity.type
_entity.pdbx_description
1 polymer ?
#
loop_
_entity_poly.entity_id
_entity_poly.type
_entity_poly.pdbx_seq_one_letter_code
_entity_poly.pdbx_strand_id
1 'polypeptide(L)'
;MRVRVSVSTLVYRKMLKLNKQSLGETAAGKVVNLLANDVSRFDFVTIALHYFWIAPIQVILASYFMWRSVGVAAFAGIVSMLLFTLPLQIVMGKLSSKFRGKVAVRTDARVRLMNEIISGIQVIKMYAWEKPFEKLVSLARLSEVGKIRAANYVRAVFMSSMVFVERTTLFLTLITFVLLDNPLTSDITYTISPYLSTLQMALAIFLPLAIQMSIPTISYSDVGGMSGFHQTFARFFNAGGGETDQHYKN
;
A
#
# COMPACT_ATOMS: atom_id res chain seq x y z
N MET A 1 15.52 -9.49 3.12
CA MET A 1 16.14 -9.88 4.41
C MET A 1 17.54 -9.30 4.63
N ARG A 2 18.52 -9.47 3.72
CA ARG A 2 19.89 -8.94 3.93
C ARG A 2 19.91 -7.42 4.15
N VAL A 3 19.15 -6.66 3.35
CA VAL A 3 18.99 -5.19 3.50
C VAL A 3 18.46 -4.83 4.89
N ARG A 4 17.40 -5.48 5.36
CA ARG A 4 16.82 -5.28 6.70
C ARG A 4 17.86 -5.49 7.80
N VAL A 5 18.60 -6.61 7.75
CA VAL A 5 19.62 -6.92 8.76
C VAL A 5 20.74 -5.87 8.74
N SER A 6 21.26 -5.52 7.57
CA SER A 6 22.31 -4.50 7.43
C SER A 6 21.86 -3.13 7.95
N VAL A 7 20.66 -2.68 7.59
CA VAL A 7 20.11 -1.39 8.07
C VAL A 7 19.90 -1.41 9.58
N SER A 8 19.34 -2.49 10.14
CA SER A 8 19.19 -2.64 11.60
C SER A 8 20.54 -2.61 12.32
N THR A 9 21.57 -3.29 11.79
CA THR A 9 22.92 -3.26 12.36
C THR A 9 23.56 -1.87 12.28
N LEU A 10 23.36 -1.14 11.18
CA LEU A 10 23.86 0.24 11.02
C LEU A 10 23.19 1.20 12.00
N VAL A 11 21.87 1.12 12.16
CA VAL A 11 21.12 1.93 13.12
C VAL A 11 21.59 1.62 14.54
N TYR A 12 21.71 0.33 14.90
CA TYR A 12 22.19 -0.09 16.21
C TYR A 12 23.62 0.41 16.50
N ARG A 13 24.55 0.25 15.55
CA ARG A 13 25.93 0.76 15.69
C ARG A 13 25.99 2.27 15.86
N LYS A 14 25.10 3.01 15.21
CA LYS A 14 25.03 4.47 15.34
C LYS A 14 24.42 4.87 16.68
N MET A 15 23.40 4.17 17.18
CA MET A 15 22.85 4.40 18.54
C MET A 15 23.92 4.33 19.62
N LEU A 16 24.84 3.35 19.53
CA LEU A 16 25.94 3.18 20.49
C LEU A 16 26.98 4.31 20.46
N LYS A 17 26.97 5.15 19.41
CA LYS A 17 27.91 6.26 19.22
C LYS A 17 27.28 7.65 19.45
N LEU A 18 25.97 7.74 19.71
CA LEU A 18 25.31 9.01 19.98
C LEU A 18 25.49 9.43 21.46
N ASN A 19 25.62 10.74 21.69
CA ASN A 19 25.63 11.33 23.04
C ASN A 19 24.23 11.21 23.68
N LYS A 20 24.16 11.10 25.01
CA LYS A 20 22.92 10.97 25.80
C LYS A 20 21.93 12.11 25.52
N GLN A 21 22.40 13.33 25.24
CA GLN A 21 21.55 14.49 24.89
C GLN A 21 20.83 14.29 23.55
N SER A 22 21.57 13.91 22.49
CA SER A 22 21.02 13.57 21.18
C SER A 22 20.17 12.29 21.16
N LEU A 23 20.45 11.35 22.07
CA LEU A 23 19.64 10.14 22.29
C LEU A 23 18.34 10.45 23.04
N GLY A 24 18.34 11.46 23.92
CA GLY A 24 17.15 11.98 24.58
C GLY A 24 16.21 12.73 23.63
N GLU A 25 16.77 13.52 22.72
CA GLU A 25 16.01 14.21 21.65
C GLU A 25 15.41 13.23 20.63
N THR A 26 16.14 12.16 20.31
CA THR A 26 15.65 11.05 19.48
C THR A 26 14.96 10.02 20.36
N ALA A 27 13.79 10.36 20.90
CA ALA A 27 13.00 9.49 21.78
C ALA A 27 13.09 8.02 21.33
N ALA A 28 13.55 7.12 22.21
CA ALA A 28 13.81 5.70 21.89
C ALA A 28 12.65 5.03 21.11
N GLY A 29 11.40 5.46 21.37
CA GLY A 29 10.21 5.04 20.63
C GLY A 29 10.24 5.34 19.11
N LYS A 30 10.84 6.45 18.67
CA LYS A 30 11.03 6.75 17.24
C LYS A 30 11.97 5.74 16.57
N VAL A 31 13.06 5.37 17.25
CA VAL A 31 14.02 4.40 16.72
C VAL A 31 13.40 2.99 16.66
N VAL A 32 12.65 2.60 17.69
CA VAL A 32 11.90 1.34 17.70
C VAL A 32 10.85 1.31 16.59
N ASN A 33 10.10 2.41 16.41
CA ASN A 33 9.13 2.53 15.32
C ASN A 33 9.80 2.44 13.94
N LEU A 34 10.97 3.07 13.78
CA LEU A 34 11.76 3.03 12.55
C LEU A 34 12.21 1.60 12.23
N LEU A 35 12.77 0.87 13.19
CA LEU A 35 13.14 -0.54 12.99
C LEU A 35 11.92 -1.43 12.71
N ALA A 36 10.80 -1.22 13.41
CA ALA A 36 9.63 -2.08 13.30
C ALA A 36 8.84 -1.84 12.00
N ASN A 37 8.62 -0.59 11.61
CA ASN A 37 7.73 -0.22 10.51
C ASN A 37 8.46 0.16 9.22
N ASP A 38 9.57 0.89 9.29
CA ASP A 38 10.25 1.37 8.09
C ASP A 38 11.26 0.35 7.56
N VAL A 39 12.06 -0.25 8.44
CA VAL A 39 13.05 -1.26 8.00
C VAL A 39 12.35 -2.54 7.50
N SER A 40 11.19 -2.88 8.07
CA SER A 40 10.43 -4.04 7.61
C SER A 40 9.88 -3.89 6.19
N ARG A 41 9.58 -2.66 5.75
CA ARG A 41 9.08 -2.37 4.39
C ARG A 41 10.09 -2.64 3.29
N PHE A 42 11.41 -2.53 3.54
CA PHE A 42 12.43 -2.77 2.51
C PHE A 42 12.37 -4.18 1.91
N ASP A 43 11.91 -5.17 2.68
CA ASP A 43 11.74 -6.53 2.15
C ASP A 43 10.67 -6.60 1.05
N PHE A 44 9.61 -5.81 1.18
CA PHE A 44 8.54 -5.74 0.18
C PHE A 44 8.88 -4.79 -0.98
N VAL A 45 9.53 -3.66 -0.70
CA VAL A 45 9.96 -2.70 -1.74
C VAL A 45 10.91 -3.36 -2.74
N THR A 46 11.82 -4.22 -2.27
CA THR A 46 12.75 -4.92 -3.17
C THR A 46 12.02 -5.80 -4.19
N ILE A 47 10.96 -6.49 -3.77
CA ILE A 47 10.11 -7.29 -4.66
C ILE A 47 9.31 -6.36 -5.58
N ALA A 48 8.73 -5.29 -5.03
CA ALA A 48 7.94 -4.31 -5.76
C ALA A 48 8.72 -3.66 -6.92
N LEU A 49 10.01 -3.35 -6.72
CA LEU A 49 10.85 -2.74 -7.74
C LEU A 49 10.99 -3.60 -9.00
N HIS A 50 10.96 -4.92 -8.87
CA HIS A 50 11.08 -5.82 -10.02
C HIS A 50 9.87 -5.73 -10.95
N TYR A 51 8.69 -5.48 -10.40
CA TYR A 51 7.47 -5.35 -11.20
C TYR A 51 7.47 -4.13 -12.12
N PHE A 52 8.25 -3.08 -11.85
CA PHE A 52 8.32 -1.91 -12.73
C PHE A 52 8.91 -2.22 -14.10
N TRP A 53 9.86 -3.15 -14.18
CA TRP A 53 10.47 -3.55 -15.46
C TRP A 53 9.89 -4.86 -16.00
N ILE A 54 9.45 -5.78 -15.13
CA ILE A 54 8.77 -7.01 -15.55
C ILE A 54 7.43 -6.70 -16.21
N ALA A 55 6.62 -5.79 -15.65
CA ALA A 55 5.28 -5.52 -16.18
C ALA A 55 5.28 -5.00 -17.62
N PRO A 56 6.11 -4.01 -18.02
CA PRO A 56 6.21 -3.58 -19.42
C PRO A 56 6.65 -4.70 -20.36
N ILE A 57 7.64 -5.51 -19.98
CA ILE A 57 8.12 -6.64 -20.80
C ILE A 57 6.99 -7.67 -20.98
N GLN A 58 6.27 -7.97 -19.92
CA GLN A 58 5.14 -8.91 -19.94
C GLN A 58 4.00 -8.39 -20.83
N VAL A 59 3.69 -7.08 -20.78
CA VAL A 59 2.70 -6.45 -21.66
C VAL A 59 3.13 -6.55 -23.13
N ILE A 60 4.39 -6.26 -23.44
CA ILE A 60 4.91 -6.33 -24.82
C ILE A 60 4.85 -7.77 -25.35
N LEU A 61 5.34 -8.75 -24.58
CA LEU A 61 5.35 -10.15 -25.00
C LEU A 61 3.94 -10.72 -25.15
N ALA A 62 3.06 -10.49 -24.17
CA ALA A 62 1.67 -10.97 -24.25
C ALA A 62 0.94 -10.35 -25.44
N SER A 63 1.13 -9.04 -25.68
CA SER A 63 0.55 -8.36 -26.84
C SER A 63 1.08 -8.90 -28.17
N TYR A 64 2.38 -9.20 -28.26
CA TYR A 64 2.99 -9.79 -29.44
C TYR A 64 2.44 -11.20 -29.75
N PHE A 65 2.32 -12.06 -28.74
CA PHE A 65 1.75 -13.39 -28.92
C PHE A 65 0.26 -13.33 -29.28
N MET A 66 -0.51 -12.46 -28.62
CA MET A 66 -1.92 -12.25 -28.96
C MET A 66 -2.11 -11.74 -30.39
N TRP A 67 -1.27 -10.80 -30.84
CA TRP A 67 -1.28 -10.31 -32.22
C TRP A 67 -1.02 -11.44 -33.22
N ARG A 68 -0.09 -12.35 -32.91
CA ARG A 68 0.20 -13.49 -33.78
C ARG A 68 -0.93 -14.53 -33.82
N SER A 69 -1.70 -14.68 -32.74
CA SER A 69 -2.80 -15.64 -32.67
C SER A 69 -4.12 -15.11 -33.25
N VAL A 70 -4.46 -13.83 -33.02
CA VAL A 70 -5.82 -13.29 -33.27
C VAL A 70 -5.77 -12.01 -34.14
N GLY A 71 -4.58 -11.53 -34.52
CA GLY A 71 -4.41 -10.35 -35.35
C GLY A 71 -5.05 -9.10 -34.74
N VAL A 72 -5.87 -8.41 -35.53
CA VAL A 72 -6.50 -7.14 -35.18
C VAL A 72 -7.39 -7.23 -33.94
N ALA A 73 -8.02 -8.38 -33.68
CA ALA A 73 -8.86 -8.56 -32.51
C ALA A 73 -8.07 -8.52 -31.18
N ALA A 74 -6.74 -8.72 -31.20
CA ALA A 74 -5.89 -8.53 -30.03
C ALA A 74 -5.96 -7.09 -29.49
N PHE A 75 -6.04 -6.08 -30.37
CA PHE A 75 -6.16 -4.69 -29.96
C PHE A 75 -7.48 -4.41 -29.26
N ALA A 76 -8.58 -5.01 -29.70
CA ALA A 76 -9.87 -4.86 -29.02
C ALA A 76 -9.82 -5.39 -27.58
N GLY A 77 -9.14 -6.51 -27.35
CA GLY A 77 -8.88 -7.04 -26.02
C GLY A 77 -8.04 -6.08 -25.16
N ILE A 78 -6.87 -5.66 -25.65
CA ILE A 78 -5.96 -4.78 -24.89
C ILE A 78 -6.61 -3.42 -24.58
N VAL A 79 -7.27 -2.80 -25.57
CA VAL A 79 -7.92 -1.50 -25.42
C VAL A 79 -9.12 -1.59 -24.47
N SER A 80 -9.98 -2.60 -24.63
CA SER A 80 -11.11 -2.79 -23.71
C SER A 80 -10.62 -3.04 -22.29
N MET A 81 -9.57 -3.84 -22.11
CA MET A 81 -8.98 -4.09 -20.81
C MET A 81 -8.46 -2.80 -20.15
N LEU A 82 -7.70 -1.98 -20.87
CA LEU A 82 -7.19 -0.71 -20.36
C LEU A 82 -8.33 0.26 -19.99
N LEU A 83 -9.33 0.34 -20.85
CA LEU A 83 -10.49 1.22 -20.68
C LEU A 83 -11.33 0.83 -19.46
N PHE A 84 -11.47 -0.46 -19.14
CA PHE A 84 -12.15 -0.89 -17.91
C PHE A 84 -11.25 -0.81 -16.67
N THR A 85 -9.99 -1.23 -16.77
CA THR A 85 -9.11 -1.38 -15.61
C THR A 85 -8.69 -0.04 -15.02
N LEU A 86 -8.29 0.95 -15.83
CA LEU A 86 -7.75 2.21 -15.34
C LEU A 86 -8.80 3.04 -14.56
N PRO A 87 -10.02 3.30 -15.09
CA PRO A 87 -11.02 4.08 -14.35
C PRO A 87 -11.47 3.35 -13.08
N LEU A 88 -11.65 2.03 -13.16
CA LEU A 88 -12.04 1.21 -12.01
C LEU A 88 -11.01 1.32 -10.88
N GLN A 89 -9.72 1.21 -11.18
CA GLN A 89 -8.64 1.37 -10.19
C GLN A 89 -8.61 2.77 -9.59
N ILE A 90 -8.73 3.82 -10.40
CA ILE A 90 -8.65 5.20 -9.92
C ILE A 90 -9.84 5.52 -9.00
N VAL A 91 -11.06 5.22 -9.45
CA VAL A 91 -12.29 5.52 -8.70
C VAL A 91 -12.35 4.70 -7.42
N MET A 92 -12.13 3.38 -7.50
CA MET A 92 -12.18 2.50 -6.33
C MET A 92 -11.01 2.78 -5.38
N GLY A 93 -9.84 3.15 -5.90
CA GLY A 93 -8.70 3.58 -5.10
C GLY A 93 -9.00 4.82 -4.26
N LYS A 94 -9.58 5.86 -4.89
CA LYS A 94 -10.03 7.09 -4.20
C LYS A 94 -11.10 6.79 -3.15
N LEU A 95 -12.08 5.97 -3.50
CA LEU A 95 -13.16 5.58 -2.59
C LEU A 95 -12.63 4.81 -1.38
N SER A 96 -11.76 3.83 -1.63
CA SER A 96 -11.09 3.04 -0.59
C SER A 96 -10.27 3.93 0.35
N SER A 97 -9.53 4.91 -0.18
CA SER A 97 -8.80 5.90 0.62
C SER A 97 -9.73 6.74 1.50
N LYS A 98 -10.83 7.26 0.93
CA LYS A 98 -11.85 8.05 1.65
C LYS A 98 -12.47 7.27 2.81
N PHE A 99 -12.81 6.00 2.61
CA PHE A 99 -13.37 5.15 3.67
C PHE A 99 -12.33 4.76 4.72
N ARG A 100 -11.08 4.50 4.34
CA ARG A 100 -9.98 4.29 5.30
C ARG A 100 -9.80 5.50 6.21
N GLY A 101 -9.82 6.71 5.67
CA GLY A 101 -9.74 7.95 6.48
C GLY A 101 -10.90 8.06 7.48
N LYS A 102 -12.13 7.75 7.05
CA LYS A 102 -13.30 7.76 7.96
C LYS A 102 -13.20 6.71 9.07
N VAL A 103 -12.63 5.53 8.79
CA VAL A 103 -12.37 4.50 9.79
C VAL A 103 -11.35 5.02 10.80
N ALA A 104 -10.22 5.57 10.32
CA ALA A 104 -9.16 6.10 11.18
C ALA A 104 -9.71 7.13 12.19
N VAL A 105 -10.49 8.11 11.73
CA VAL A 105 -11.10 9.12 12.63
C VAL A 105 -11.95 8.51 13.74
N ARG A 106 -12.73 7.45 13.43
CA ARG A 106 -13.58 6.78 14.43
C ARG A 106 -12.76 5.90 15.38
N THR A 107 -11.76 5.21 14.86
CA THR A 107 -10.82 4.44 15.67
C THR A 107 -10.05 5.35 16.63
N ASP A 108 -9.56 6.50 16.17
CA ASP A 108 -8.83 7.48 17.00
C ASP A 108 -9.71 8.02 18.12
N ALA A 109 -10.96 8.38 17.84
CA ALA A 109 -11.91 8.82 18.85
C ALA A 109 -12.15 7.74 19.93
N ARG A 110 -12.29 6.47 19.52
CA ARG A 110 -12.45 5.34 20.45
C ARG A 110 -11.17 5.08 21.26
N VAL A 111 -10.00 5.20 20.66
CA VAL A 111 -8.71 5.08 21.36
C VAL A 111 -8.58 6.20 22.40
N ARG A 112 -8.93 7.44 22.03
CA ARG A 112 -8.89 8.59 22.95
C ARG A 112 -9.82 8.39 24.15
N LEU A 113 -11.06 7.96 23.91
CA LEU A 113 -12.01 7.64 24.98
C LEU A 113 -11.46 6.57 25.93
N MET A 114 -10.86 5.50 25.40
CA MET A 114 -10.24 4.45 26.21
C MET A 114 -9.10 5.01 27.08
N ASN A 115 -8.29 5.93 26.56
CA ASN A 115 -7.21 6.55 27.33
C ASN A 115 -7.76 7.41 28.49
N GLU A 116 -8.84 8.16 28.28
CA GLU A 116 -9.51 8.94 29.34
C GLU A 116 -10.07 8.03 30.44
N ILE A 117 -10.70 6.91 30.08
CA ILE A 117 -11.21 5.92 31.02
C ILE A 117 -10.08 5.30 31.86
N ILE A 118 -8.98 4.92 31.23
CA ILE A 118 -7.82 4.31 31.93
C ILE A 118 -7.21 5.33 32.89
N SER A 119 -7.08 6.59 32.49
CA SER A 119 -6.57 7.65 33.36
C SER A 119 -7.48 7.90 34.57
N GLY A 120 -8.79 7.70 34.45
CA GLY A 120 -9.78 7.92 35.50
C GLY A 120 -10.25 6.66 36.25
N ILE A 121 -9.58 5.52 36.07
CA ILE A 121 -10.13 4.21 36.47
C ILE A 121 -10.43 4.07 37.97
N GLN A 122 -9.63 4.72 38.83
CA GLN A 122 -9.82 4.65 40.29
C GLN A 122 -11.17 5.27 40.71
N VAL A 123 -11.52 6.43 40.15
CA VAL A 123 -12.78 7.13 40.44
C VAL A 123 -13.96 6.32 39.91
N ILE A 124 -13.86 5.78 38.70
CA ILE A 124 -14.90 4.95 38.08
C ILE A 124 -15.22 3.74 38.95
N LYS A 125 -14.18 3.07 39.49
CA LYS A 125 -14.36 1.93 40.40
C LYS A 125 -14.93 2.33 41.76
N MET A 126 -14.47 3.44 42.33
CA MET A 126 -14.97 3.94 43.62
C MET A 126 -16.49 4.20 43.60
N TYR A 127 -17.02 4.67 42.46
CA TYR A 127 -18.45 4.92 42.28
C TYR A 127 -19.21 3.80 41.55
N ALA A 128 -18.56 2.66 41.27
CA ALA A 128 -19.14 1.54 40.50
C ALA A 128 -19.75 1.95 39.13
N TRP A 129 -19.16 2.95 38.45
CA TRP A 129 -19.63 3.47 37.16
C TRP A 129 -19.21 2.63 35.94
N GLU A 130 -18.74 1.41 36.15
CA GLU A 130 -18.19 0.55 35.09
C GLU A 130 -19.21 0.29 33.97
N LYS A 131 -20.47 0.02 34.32
CA LYS A 131 -21.54 -0.30 33.36
C LYS A 131 -21.91 0.88 32.44
N PRO A 132 -22.10 2.11 32.94
CA PRO A 132 -22.25 3.30 32.09
C PRO A 132 -21.08 3.52 31.13
N PHE A 133 -19.83 3.40 31.59
CA PHE A 133 -18.65 3.60 30.74
C PHE A 133 -18.49 2.48 29.71
N GLU A 134 -18.83 1.24 30.05
CA GLU A 134 -18.90 0.11 29.12
C GLU A 134 -19.86 0.42 27.96
N LYS A 135 -21.05 0.97 28.28
CA LYS A 135 -22.04 1.36 27.27
C LYS A 135 -21.55 2.51 26.38
N LEU A 136 -20.81 3.46 26.94
CA LEU A 136 -20.22 4.55 26.17
C LEU A 136 -19.20 4.03 25.13
N VAL A 137 -18.33 3.11 25.55
CA VAL A 137 -17.35 2.47 24.65
C VAL A 137 -18.03 1.60 23.60
N SER A 138 -19.08 0.87 23.95
CA SER A 138 -19.80 0.02 23.00
C SER A 138 -20.50 0.83 21.91
N LEU A 139 -21.06 2.00 22.24
CA LEU A 139 -21.60 2.95 21.26
C LEU A 139 -20.51 3.50 20.33
N ALA A 140 -19.35 3.87 20.86
CA ALA A 140 -18.22 4.31 20.05
C ALA A 140 -17.77 3.19 19.08
N ARG A 141 -17.67 1.96 19.57
CA ARG A 141 -17.31 0.76 18.79
C ARG A 141 -18.34 0.45 17.70
N LEU A 142 -19.64 0.58 17.98
CA LEU A 142 -20.69 0.38 16.99
C LEU A 142 -20.53 1.35 15.81
N SER A 143 -20.22 2.62 16.10
CA SER A 143 -19.98 3.64 15.07
C SER A 143 -18.72 3.36 14.24
N GLU A 144 -17.66 2.85 14.87
CA GLU A 144 -16.41 2.44 14.22
C GLU A 144 -16.65 1.24 13.29
N VAL A 145 -17.29 0.18 13.80
CA VAL A 145 -17.61 -1.04 13.04
C VAL A 145 -18.49 -0.71 11.84
N GLY A 146 -19.44 0.22 11.97
CA GLY A 146 -20.24 0.69 10.83
C GLY A 146 -19.39 1.27 9.69
N LYS A 147 -18.34 2.04 10.00
CA LYS A 147 -17.41 2.56 8.98
C LYS A 147 -16.47 1.48 8.44
N ILE A 148 -15.99 0.57 9.29
CA ILE A 148 -15.17 -0.58 8.87
C ILE A 148 -15.95 -1.43 7.88
N ARG A 149 -17.23 -1.73 8.17
CA ARG A 149 -18.10 -2.50 7.29
C ARG A 149 -18.25 -1.84 5.93
N ALA A 150 -18.50 -0.53 5.89
CA ALA A 150 -18.58 0.20 4.63
C ALA A 150 -17.26 0.17 3.84
N ALA A 151 -16.11 0.30 4.51
CA ALA A 151 -14.80 0.18 3.87
C ALA A 151 -14.57 -1.22 3.29
N ASN A 152 -15.01 -2.27 4.00
CA ASN A 152 -14.92 -3.65 3.53
C ASN A 152 -15.86 -3.93 2.35
N TYR A 153 -17.07 -3.35 2.31
CA TYR A 153 -17.93 -3.45 1.13
C TYR A 153 -17.28 -2.84 -0.10
N VAL A 154 -16.68 -1.65 0.01
CA VAL A 154 -15.93 -1.04 -1.10
C VAL A 154 -14.79 -1.94 -1.57
N ARG A 155 -14.05 -2.54 -0.62
CA ARG A 155 -12.98 -3.48 -0.94
C ARG A 155 -13.51 -4.74 -1.64
N ALA A 156 -14.63 -5.29 -1.17
CA ALA A 156 -15.25 -6.46 -1.77
C ALA A 156 -15.69 -6.18 -3.21
N VAL A 157 -16.39 -5.05 -3.44
CA VAL A 157 -16.78 -4.62 -4.79
C VAL A 157 -15.56 -4.47 -5.70
N PHE A 158 -14.50 -3.82 -5.22
CA PHE A 158 -13.26 -3.67 -6.00
C PHE A 158 -12.66 -5.03 -6.42
N MET A 159 -12.55 -5.97 -5.49
CA MET A 159 -12.02 -7.32 -5.78
C MET A 159 -12.93 -8.09 -6.73
N SER A 160 -14.24 -8.02 -6.56
CA SER A 160 -15.21 -8.65 -7.47
C SER A 160 -15.13 -8.06 -8.87
N SER A 161 -15.07 -6.73 -9.00
CA SER A 161 -14.97 -6.07 -10.30
C SER A 161 -13.73 -6.50 -11.08
N MET A 162 -12.61 -6.78 -10.42
CA MET A 162 -11.41 -7.29 -11.09
C MET A 162 -11.65 -8.63 -11.78
N VAL A 163 -12.36 -9.57 -11.13
CA VAL A 163 -12.71 -10.86 -11.76
C VAL A 163 -13.61 -10.67 -12.97
N PHE A 164 -14.55 -9.71 -12.91
CA PHE A 164 -15.43 -9.40 -14.04
C PHE A 164 -14.68 -8.81 -15.24
N VAL A 165 -13.73 -7.90 -15.01
CA VAL A 165 -12.93 -7.28 -16.09
C VAL A 165 -12.21 -8.34 -16.93
N GLU A 166 -11.68 -9.40 -16.30
CA GLU A 166 -11.03 -10.52 -17.00
C GLU A 166 -11.96 -11.18 -18.01
N ARG A 167 -13.15 -11.57 -17.53
CA ARG A 167 -14.13 -12.31 -18.30
C ARG A 167 -14.74 -11.45 -19.39
N THR A 168 -15.02 -10.18 -19.11
CA THR A 168 -15.54 -9.23 -20.10
C THR A 168 -14.51 -8.95 -21.20
N THR A 169 -13.24 -8.81 -20.86
CA THR A 169 -12.17 -8.58 -21.85
C THR A 169 -12.02 -9.78 -22.79
N LEU A 170 -12.00 -11.00 -22.22
CA LEU A 170 -11.96 -12.24 -23.01
C LEU A 170 -13.16 -12.33 -23.97
N PHE A 171 -14.37 -12.08 -23.45
CA PHE A 171 -15.59 -12.09 -24.25
C PHE A 171 -15.55 -11.08 -25.40
N LEU A 172 -15.14 -9.83 -25.15
CA LEU A 172 -15.03 -8.79 -26.17
C LEU A 172 -13.98 -9.15 -27.24
N THR A 173 -12.86 -9.75 -26.83
CA THR A 173 -11.81 -10.20 -27.76
C THR A 173 -12.35 -11.28 -28.70
N LEU A 174 -13.07 -12.27 -28.16
CA LEU A 174 -13.67 -13.34 -28.95
C LEU A 174 -14.78 -12.85 -29.88
N ILE A 175 -15.67 -11.96 -29.40
CA ILE A 175 -16.69 -11.35 -30.24
C ILE A 175 -16.06 -10.58 -31.39
N THR A 176 -15.04 -9.78 -31.12
CA THR A 176 -14.37 -9.00 -32.17
C THR A 176 -13.73 -9.93 -33.19
N PHE A 177 -13.17 -11.07 -32.76
CA PHE A 177 -12.58 -12.05 -33.67
C PHE A 177 -13.63 -12.67 -34.60
N VAL A 178 -14.82 -12.99 -34.09
CA VAL A 178 -15.96 -13.49 -34.88
C VAL A 178 -16.50 -12.43 -35.83
N LEU A 179 -16.61 -11.17 -35.38
CA LEU A 179 -17.08 -10.06 -36.20
C LEU A 179 -16.12 -9.71 -37.34
N LEU A 180 -14.85 -10.12 -37.24
CA LEU A 180 -13.86 -10.03 -38.32
C LEU A 180 -13.91 -11.25 -39.25
N ASP A 181 -15.00 -12.01 -39.23
CA ASP A 181 -15.25 -13.21 -40.04
C ASP A 181 -14.19 -14.33 -39.89
N ASN A 182 -13.50 -14.38 -38.74
CA ASN A 182 -12.54 -15.45 -38.47
C ASN A 182 -13.21 -16.68 -37.82
N PRO A 183 -12.82 -17.91 -38.20
CA PRO A 183 -13.39 -19.12 -37.61
C PRO A 183 -12.93 -19.29 -36.17
N LEU A 184 -13.91 -19.39 -35.26
CA LEU A 184 -13.68 -19.51 -33.83
C LEU A 184 -13.33 -20.97 -33.48
N THR A 185 -12.04 -21.28 -33.39
CA THR A 185 -11.54 -22.60 -32.99
C THR A 185 -11.26 -22.66 -31.49
N SER A 186 -11.45 -23.83 -30.87
CA SER A 186 -11.11 -24.08 -29.46
C SER A 186 -9.64 -23.76 -29.16
N ASP A 187 -8.73 -24.12 -30.07
CA ASP A 187 -7.29 -23.85 -29.97
C ASP A 187 -6.98 -22.36 -29.73
N ILE A 188 -7.62 -21.46 -30.48
CA ILE A 188 -7.43 -20.01 -30.36
C ILE A 188 -7.96 -19.52 -29.01
N THR A 189 -9.15 -19.99 -28.62
CA THR A 189 -9.81 -19.57 -27.37
C THR A 189 -9.00 -19.97 -26.13
N TYR A 190 -8.52 -21.21 -26.08
CA TYR A 190 -7.70 -21.71 -24.98
C TYR A 190 -6.30 -21.07 -24.96
N THR A 191 -5.77 -20.67 -26.12
CA THR A 191 -4.48 -19.99 -26.21
C THR A 191 -4.55 -18.54 -25.73
N ILE A 192 -5.61 -17.80 -26.04
CA ILE A 192 -5.68 -16.35 -25.72
C ILE A 192 -6.08 -16.07 -24.28
N SER A 193 -6.84 -16.98 -23.67
CA SER A 193 -7.30 -16.87 -22.29
C SER A 193 -6.16 -16.63 -21.30
N PRO A 194 -5.10 -17.48 -21.24
CA PRO A 194 -3.98 -17.26 -20.33
C PRO A 194 -3.18 -16.00 -20.65
N TYR A 195 -3.09 -15.56 -21.92
CA TYR A 195 -2.42 -14.31 -22.26
C TYR A 195 -3.16 -13.11 -21.68
N LEU A 196 -4.49 -13.07 -21.79
CA LEU A 196 -5.32 -12.03 -21.19
C LEU A 196 -5.27 -12.06 -19.66
N SER A 197 -5.36 -13.24 -19.02
CA SER A 197 -5.21 -13.38 -17.57
C SER A 197 -3.85 -12.89 -17.08
N THR A 198 -2.78 -13.19 -17.83
CA THR A 198 -1.40 -12.77 -17.52
C THR A 198 -1.23 -11.26 -17.69
N LEU A 199 -1.80 -10.68 -18.75
CA LEU A 199 -1.80 -9.23 -18.98
C LEU A 199 -2.55 -8.51 -17.84
N GLN A 200 -3.68 -9.06 -17.42
CA GLN A 200 -4.43 -8.54 -16.30
C GLN A 200 -3.70 -8.63 -14.98
N MET A 201 -3.03 -9.74 -14.69
CA MET A 201 -2.24 -9.83 -13.47
C MET A 201 -1.16 -8.74 -13.42
N ALA A 202 -0.49 -8.47 -14.55
CA ALA A 202 0.51 -7.42 -14.65
C ALA A 202 -0.08 -6.01 -14.42
N LEU A 203 -1.15 -5.65 -15.13
CA LEU A 203 -1.73 -4.31 -15.09
C LEU A 203 -2.66 -4.06 -13.90
N ALA A 204 -3.39 -5.08 -13.46
CA ALA A 204 -4.41 -4.96 -12.43
C ALA A 204 -3.88 -5.17 -11.01
N ILE A 205 -2.83 -5.97 -10.84
CA ILE A 205 -2.33 -6.40 -9.53
C ILE A 205 -0.88 -5.94 -9.32
N PHE A 206 0.04 -6.34 -10.19
CA PHE A 206 1.47 -6.09 -9.96
C PHE A 206 1.85 -4.61 -10.08
N LEU A 207 1.37 -3.92 -11.12
CA LEU A 207 1.67 -2.51 -11.31
C LEU A 207 1.11 -1.63 -10.16
N PRO A 208 -0.18 -1.75 -9.76
CA PRO A 208 -0.71 -0.97 -8.63
C PRO A 208 -0.06 -1.34 -7.30
N LEU A 209 0.33 -2.62 -7.09
CA LEU A 209 1.06 -3.03 -5.90
C LEU A 209 2.46 -2.40 -5.88
N ALA A 210 3.16 -2.41 -7.00
CA ALA A 210 4.47 -1.78 -7.13
C ALA A 210 4.40 -0.27 -6.87
N ILE A 211 3.39 0.40 -7.44
CA ILE A 211 3.09 1.80 -7.19
C ILE A 211 2.74 2.02 -5.72
N GLN A 212 1.85 1.23 -5.11
CA GLN A 212 1.46 1.43 -3.71
C GLN A 212 2.62 1.23 -2.73
N MET A 213 3.52 0.30 -3.01
CA MET A 213 4.70 0.04 -2.16
C MET A 213 5.82 1.05 -2.40
N SER A 214 5.88 1.63 -3.61
CA SER A 214 6.82 2.69 -3.95
C SER A 214 6.30 4.09 -3.62
N ILE A 215 4.99 4.33 -3.48
CA ILE A 215 4.43 5.62 -3.05
C ILE A 215 4.96 5.98 -1.66
N PRO A 216 5.18 5.01 -0.75
CA PRO A 216 6.11 5.07 0.36
C PRO A 216 7.30 5.98 0.11
N THR A 217 8.04 5.48 -0.87
CA THR A 217 9.34 5.87 -1.41
C THR A 217 9.31 7.15 -2.27
N ILE A 218 8.22 7.43 -2.98
CA ILE A 218 8.05 8.58 -3.88
C ILE A 218 7.39 9.77 -3.15
N SER A 219 6.52 9.51 -2.16
CA SER A 219 6.12 10.53 -1.19
C SER A 219 7.29 10.93 -0.28
N TYR A 220 8.37 10.12 -0.23
CA TYR A 220 9.66 10.57 0.32
C TYR A 220 10.41 11.52 -0.63
N SER A 221 10.02 11.66 -1.92
CA SER A 221 10.64 12.58 -2.89
C SER A 221 9.82 13.82 -3.27
N ASP A 222 8.46 13.79 -3.31
CA ASP A 222 7.68 14.91 -3.90
C ASP A 222 6.66 15.63 -2.99
N VAL A 223 6.33 15.13 -1.80
CA VAL A 223 5.35 15.80 -0.93
C VAL A 223 5.82 15.75 0.50
N GLY A 224 6.57 16.75 0.97
CA GLY A 224 6.67 17.20 2.39
C GLY A 224 6.82 16.16 3.52
N GLY A 225 6.96 14.88 3.19
CA GLY A 225 6.91 13.69 4.05
C GLY A 225 8.31 13.16 4.31
N MET A 226 9.32 13.92 3.89
CA MET A 226 10.65 13.94 4.47
C MET A 226 10.65 14.22 5.97
N SER A 227 9.54 14.62 6.60
CA SER A 227 9.56 14.98 8.03
C SER A 227 9.77 13.79 8.99
N GLY A 228 9.39 12.58 8.58
CA GLY A 228 9.44 11.39 9.42
C GLY A 228 10.75 10.63 9.31
N PHE A 229 10.84 9.71 8.34
CA PHE A 229 11.96 8.79 8.21
C PHE A 229 13.25 9.47 7.76
N HIS A 230 13.25 10.22 6.64
CA HIS A 230 14.49 10.86 6.15
C HIS A 230 14.97 11.97 7.08
N GLN A 231 14.11 12.83 7.64
CA GLN A 231 14.54 13.79 8.67
C GLN A 231 14.97 13.11 9.97
N THR A 232 14.27 12.07 10.46
CA THR A 232 14.71 11.37 11.68
C THR A 232 16.01 10.62 11.43
N PHE A 233 16.17 9.95 10.29
CA PHE A 233 17.37 9.21 9.92
C PHE A 233 18.53 10.17 9.63
N ALA A 234 18.33 11.22 8.82
CA ALA A 234 19.35 12.23 8.55
C ALA A 234 19.71 13.04 9.81
N ARG A 235 18.74 13.47 10.63
CA ARG A 235 19.04 14.10 11.94
C ARG A 235 19.76 13.12 12.86
N PHE A 236 19.34 11.86 12.94
CA PHE A 236 20.02 10.85 13.74
C PHE A 236 21.46 10.58 13.28
N PHE A 237 21.71 10.62 11.97
CA PHE A 237 23.06 10.49 11.44
C PHE A 237 23.91 11.76 11.59
N ASN A 238 23.30 12.95 11.48
CA ASN A 238 23.94 14.27 11.57
C ASN A 238 24.05 14.82 13.01
N ALA A 239 23.29 14.32 13.99
CA ALA A 239 23.25 14.80 15.39
C ALA A 239 24.54 14.53 16.20
N GLY A 240 25.66 14.20 15.53
CA GLY A 240 26.97 14.03 16.16
C GLY A 240 28.12 14.70 15.40
N GLY A 241 27.84 15.57 14.43
CA GLY A 241 28.87 16.24 13.60
C GLY A 241 29.16 17.69 13.94
N GLY A 242 28.53 18.27 14.97
CA GLY A 242 28.54 19.72 15.22
C GLY A 242 29.56 20.26 16.23
N GLU A 243 30.33 19.42 16.92
CA GLU A 243 31.18 19.87 18.06
C GLU A 243 32.69 19.74 17.84
N THR A 244 33.17 19.32 16.67
CA THR A 244 34.62 19.09 16.47
C THR A 244 35.41 20.27 15.90
N ASP A 245 34.79 21.38 15.49
CA ASP A 245 35.49 22.45 14.74
C ASP A 245 35.80 23.75 15.52
N GLN A 246 35.54 23.82 16.84
CA GLN A 246 35.83 25.02 17.64
C GLN A 246 37.08 24.94 18.53
N HIS A 247 37.82 23.82 18.54
CA HIS A 247 38.95 23.65 19.46
C HIS A 247 40.35 23.85 18.87
N TYR A 248 40.48 24.28 17.61
CA TYR A 248 41.78 24.56 16.95
C TYR A 248 41.87 26.00 16.39
N LYS A 249 41.56 26.99 17.21
CA LYS A 249 42.01 28.37 17.01
C LYS A 249 42.49 28.95 18.33
N ASN A 250 43.75 28.66 18.65
CA ASN A 250 44.65 29.53 19.41
C ASN A 250 46.03 29.40 18.75
#